data_AF-A0A923A3P1-F1
#
_entry.id   AF-A0A923A3P1-F1
#
_cell.length_a   1.000
_cell.length_b   1.000
_cell.length_c   1.000
_cell.angle_alpha   90.00
_cell.angle_beta   90.00
_cell.angle_gamma   90.00
#
_symmetry.space_group_name_H-M   'P 1'
#
loop_
_entity.id
_entity.type
_entity.pdbx_description
1 polymer ?
#
loop_
_entity_poly.entity_id
_entity_poly.type
_entity_poly.pdbx_seq_one_letter_code
_entity_poly.pdbx_strand_id
1 'polypeptide(L)' 'MDRETVFTEMVEIIKEYVRDPELLKNVTNQTDIIRDLRVNSARLVDIIIKSEDVFGIEINDEDAD' A
#
# COMPACT_ATOMS: atom_id res chain seq x y z
N MET A 1 14.54 8.11 6.27
CA MET A 1 13.07 8.13 6.16
C MET A 1 12.51 7.60 7.47
N ASP A 2 11.68 8.38 8.15
CA ASP A 2 10.96 7.92 9.33
C ASP A 2 9.80 7.01 8.91
N ARG A 3 9.46 6.04 9.76
CA ARG A 3 8.38 5.08 9.47
C ARG A 3 7.04 5.76 9.22
N GLU A 4 6.76 6.86 9.91
CA GLU A 4 5.55 7.67 9.69
C GLU A 4 5.51 8.29 8.29
N THR A 5 6.65 8.73 7.77
CA THR A 5 6.74 9.29 6.42
C THR A 5 6.45 8.22 5.37
N VAL A 6 7.06 7.04 5.51
CA VAL A 6 6.82 5.90 4.61
C VAL A 6 5.34 5.50 4.63
N PHE A 7 4.74 5.44 5.82
CA PHE A 7 3.31 5.12 5.95
C PHE A 7 2.42 6.17 5.27
N THR A 8 2.71 7.46 5.45
CA THR A 8 1.94 8.54 4.82
C THR A 8 2.00 8.47 3.30
N GLU A 9 3.20 8.27 2.74
CA GLU A 9 3.40 8.10 1.30
C GLU A 9 2.71 6.82 0.79
N MET A 10 2.79 5.70 1.51
CA MET A 10 2.05 4.48 1.16
C MET A 10 0.54 4.71 1.13
N VAL A 11 -0.01 5.40 2.14
CA VAL A 11 -1.44 5.73 2.19
C VAL A 11 -1.84 6.61 1.02
N GLU A 12 -1.00 7.57 0.62
CA GLU A 12 -1.21 8.41 -0.57
C GLU A 12 -1.21 7.58 -1.86
N ILE A 13 -0.27 6.64 -2.02
CA ILE A 13 -0.23 5.73 -3.17
C ILE A 13 -1.51 4.90 -3.19
N ILE A 14 -1.81 4.20 -2.09
CA ILE A 14 -2.97 3.31 -1.99
C ILE A 14 -4.28 4.06 -2.24
N LYS A 15 -4.36 5.35 -1.88
CA LYS A 15 -5.53 6.21 -2.15
C LYS A 15 -5.87 6.37 -3.62
N GLU A 16 -4.90 6.34 -4.53
CA GLU A 16 -5.16 6.37 -5.97
C GLU A 16 -5.75 5.04 -6.48
N TYR A 17 -5.52 3.95 -5.76
CA TYR A 17 -5.97 2.59 -6.13
C TYR A 17 -7.21 2.13 -5.37
N VAL A 18 -7.51 2.73 -4.22
CA VAL A 18 -8.69 2.44 -3.41
C VAL A 18 -9.89 3.21 -3.93
N ARG A 19 -11.02 2.50 -4.06
CA ARG A 19 -12.26 3.09 -4.56
C ARG A 19 -12.97 3.96 -3.52
N ASP A 20 -12.86 3.58 -2.25
CA ASP A 20 -13.48 4.25 -1.10
C ASP A 20 -12.42 4.85 -0.18
N PRO A 21 -12.11 6.16 -0.30
CA PRO A 21 -11.09 6.81 0.53
C PRO A 21 -11.45 6.84 2.02
N GLU A 22 -12.70 6.55 2.38
CA GLU A 22 -13.09 6.37 3.78
C GLU A 22 -12.43 5.16 4.44
N LEU A 23 -12.09 4.12 3.68
CA LEU A 23 -11.39 2.93 4.18
C LEU A 23 -9.97 3.27 4.66
N LEU A 24 -9.36 4.31 4.09
CA LEU A 24 -8.01 4.78 4.45
C LEU A 24 -7.96 5.45 5.82
N LYS A 25 -9.08 5.99 6.32
CA LYS A 25 -9.12 6.64 7.64
C LYS A 25 -8.84 5.68 8.78
N ASN A 26 -9.09 4.39 8.58
CA ASN A 26 -8.87 3.33 9.56
C ASN A 26 -7.66 2.44 9.18
N VAL A 27 -6.86 2.84 8.19
CA VAL A 27 -5.65 2.10 7.84
C VAL A 27 -4.63 2.22 8.97
N THR A 28 -4.08 1.08 9.31
CA THR A 28 -2.99 0.90 10.26
C THR A 28 -1.95 -0.02 9.62
N ASN A 29 -0.80 -0.19 10.25
CA ASN A 29 0.22 -1.15 9.79
C ASN A 29 -0.24 -2.62 9.77
N GLN A 30 -1.43 -2.92 10.31
CA GLN A 30 -2.02 -4.26 10.30
C GLN A 30 -3.18 -4.39 9.30
N THR A 31 -3.50 -3.32 8.57
CA THR A 31 -4.63 -3.31 7.67
C THR A 31 -4.34 -4.11 6.41
N ASP A 32 -5.28 -4.98 6.06
CA ASP A 32 -5.14 -5.92 4.97
C ASP A 32 -5.66 -5.27 3.68
N ILE A 33 -4.77 -4.92 2.76
CA ILE A 33 -5.12 -4.11 1.57
C ILE A 33 -6.18 -4.80 0.72
N ILE A 34 -6.17 -6.14 0.62
CA ILE A 34 -7.17 -6.86 -0.17
C ILE A 34 -8.52 -6.90 0.56
N ARG A 35 -8.52 -7.24 1.84
CA ARG A 35 -9.76 -7.51 2.58
C ARG A 35 -10.40 -6.25 3.16
N ASP A 36 -9.61 -5.40 3.81
CA ASP A 36 -10.07 -4.18 4.46
C ASP A 36 -10.26 -3.03 3.47
N LEU A 37 -9.30 -2.85 2.56
CA LEU A 37 -9.37 -1.78 1.55
C LEU A 37 -10.13 -2.19 0.29
N ARG A 38 -10.60 -3.46 0.23
CA ARG A 38 -11.33 -4.04 -0.91
C ARG A 38 -10.61 -3.85 -2.24
N VAL A 39 -9.29 -3.89 -2.21
CA VAL A 39 -8.43 -3.81 -3.39
C VAL A 39 -8.34 -5.20 -4.00
N ASN A 40 -8.42 -5.31 -5.33
CA ASN A 40 -8.22 -6.60 -5.99
C ASN A 40 -6.73 -6.91 -6.16
N SER A 41 -6.38 -8.17 -6.35
CA SER A 41 -4.99 -8.61 -6.51
C SER A 41 -4.26 -7.89 -7.66
N ALA A 42 -4.96 -7.48 -8.72
CA ALA A 42 -4.36 -6.70 -9.82
C ALA A 42 -3.88 -5.32 -9.33
N ARG A 43 -4.73 -4.57 -8.62
CA ARG A 43 -4.36 -3.27 -8.06
C ARG A 43 -3.33 -3.37 -6.95
N LEU A 44 -3.30 -4.48 -6.20
CA LEU A 44 -2.26 -4.71 -5.21
C LEU A 44 -0.87 -4.75 -5.88
N VAL A 45 -0.74 -5.47 -6.99
CA VAL A 45 0.51 -5.51 -7.77
C VAL A 45 0.88 -4.10 -8.26
N ASP A 46 -0.08 -3.33 -8.78
CA ASP A 46 0.17 -1.94 -9.18
C ASP A 46 0.66 -1.06 -8.01
N ILE A 47 0.08 -1.22 -6.80
CA ILE A 47 0.49 -0.50 -5.58
C ILE A 47 1.93 -0.84 -5.21
N ILE A 48 2.30 -2.13 -5.27
CA ILE A 48 3.66 -2.60 -4.94
C ILE A 48 4.66 -1.96 -5.91
N ILE A 49 4.43 -2.10 -7.23
CA ILE A 49 5.30 -1.51 -8.26
C ILE A 49 5.43 0.01 -8.09
N LYS A 50 4.32 0.68 -7.78
CA LYS A 50 4.33 2.13 -7.55
C LYS A 50 5.12 2.51 -6.30
N SER A 51 5.01 1.70 -5.25
CA SER A 51 5.78 1.88 -4.01
C SER A 51 7.26 1.66 -4.27
N GLU A 52 7.64 0.62 -5.00
CA GLU A 52 9.01 0.36 -5.42
C GLU A 52 9.63 1.54 -6.18
N ASP A 53 8.90 2.11 -7.14
CA ASP A 53 9.33 3.28 -7.93
C ASP A 53 9.48 4.55 -7.05
N VAL A 54 8.52 4.81 -6.16
CA VAL A 54 8.52 6.00 -5.29
C VAL A 54 9.62 5.93 -4.23
N PHE A 55 9.79 4.79 -3.59
CA PHE A 55 10.80 4.61 -2.54
C PHE A 55 12.17 4.22 -3.09
N GLY A 56 12.25 3.87 -4.38
CA GLY A 56 13.47 3.34 -5.00
C GLY A 56 13.92 2.04 -4.35
N ILE A 57 12.97 1.22 -3.90
CA ILE A 57 13.20 -0.09 -3.28
C ILE A 57 12.71 -1.20 -4.19
N GLU A 58 13.18 -2.42 -3.96
CA GLU A 58 12.69 -3.61 -4.65
C GLU A 58 12.15 -4.57 -3.59
N ILE A 59 10.85 -4.86 -3.67
CA ILE A 59 10.16 -5.78 -2.78
C ILE A 59 10.23 -7.15 -3.46
N ASN A 60 11.24 -7.94 -3.10
CA ASN A 60 11.32 -9.32 -3.56
C ASN A 60 10.28 -10.16 -2.79
N ASP A 61 9.46 -10.93 -3.53
CA ASP A 61 8.47 -11.88 -2.99
C ASP A 61 9.06 -12.92 -2.01
N GLU A 62 10.40 -13.04 -1.92
CA GLU A 62 11.10 -13.98 -1.01
C GLU A 62 11.05 -13.56 0.48
N ASP A 63 10.61 -12.33 0.79
CA ASP A 63 10.37 -11.86 2.17
C ASP A 63 8.88 -11.92 2.58
N ALA A 64 8.03 -12.54 1.77
CA ALA A 64 6.59 -12.71 2.00
C ALA A 64 6.21 -14.09 2.61
N ASP A 65 7.03 -14.59 3.53
CA ASP A 65 6.70 -15.72 4.43
C ASP A 65 6.30 -15.21 5.82
#